data_AF-A0A6N7G4X0-F1
#
_entry.id   AF-A0A6N7G4X0-F1
#
_cell.length_a   1.000
_cell.length_b   1.000
_cell.length_c   1.000
_cell.angle_alpha   90.00
_cell.angle_beta   90.00
_cell.angle_gamma   90.00
#
_symmetry.space_group_name_H-M   'P 1'
#
loop_
_entity.id
_entity.type
_entity.pdbx_description
1 polymer ?
#
loop_
_entity_poly.entity_id
_entity_poly.type
_entity_poly.pdbx_seq_one_letter_code
_entity_poly.pdbx_strand_id
1 'polypeptide(L)'
;MTQQDDGSGVARYLVLFEEDAADEGTRAMTNVAGIRAVHSGDIAAHTGDGWAQVPGGVLWADLGVAVVTAATDQINALRGSLVTRGPIAMIEPDRMVYAISTQASHPASADADEAGFTWGLRAVNAAASAATGAGVRVAVLDTGIDIVHPDFADREIVARSFVDVEDATDGHGHGTHCIGTACGPRRPELGPGYGVAPAAEIYAGKVLNNAGAGTDGDILAGIAWAVQNNCTVVSMSLGAPVQPGQPPSVTFERAARRAMNKGTLIIAAAGNESARADGVIAPVGHPANCPTIMAVGAIDQDREVGDFSSGTLPDSGAVDVVGPGVDVHSSWPMPQRHHTLSGTSMATPHAAGVAALTAEVHQGTTWELWARLSQSAARLPLPSTDVGAGLVQAP
;
A
#
# COMPACT_ATOMS: atom_id res chain seq x y z
N MET A 1 -4.29 -10.56 13.07
CA MET A 1 -4.58 -11.99 13.32
C MET A 1 -3.52 -12.79 12.58
N THR A 2 -2.65 -13.52 13.28
CA THR A 2 -1.60 -14.36 12.66
C THR A 2 -2.25 -15.54 11.92
N GLN A 3 -1.58 -16.07 10.89
CA GLN A 3 -2.01 -17.29 10.20
C GLN A 3 -2.38 -18.37 11.22
N GLN A 4 -3.54 -19.02 11.06
CA GLN A 4 -3.91 -20.18 11.87
C GLN A 4 -2.88 -21.28 11.61
N ASP A 5 -2.27 -21.79 12.69
CA ASP A 5 -1.44 -22.99 12.67
C ASP A 5 -2.28 -24.14 12.10
N ASP A 6 -1.95 -24.59 10.89
CA ASP A 6 -2.67 -25.65 10.18
C ASP A 6 -2.42 -27.05 10.80
N GLY A 7 -1.72 -27.09 11.94
CA GLY A 7 -1.35 -28.30 12.65
C GLY A 7 -0.16 -29.02 12.02
N SER A 8 0.45 -28.46 10.97
CA SER A 8 1.68 -28.99 10.35
C SER A 8 2.94 -28.66 11.15
N GLY A 9 2.86 -27.67 12.06
CA GLY A 9 4.00 -27.16 12.82
C GLY A 9 4.94 -26.26 12.00
N VAL A 10 4.53 -25.86 10.78
CA VAL A 10 5.27 -25.02 9.84
C VAL A 10 4.46 -23.75 9.55
N ALA A 11 5.11 -22.58 9.59
CA ALA A 11 4.47 -21.30 9.29
C ALA A 11 5.41 -20.36 8.52
N ARG A 12 4.85 -19.28 7.98
CA ARG A 12 5.63 -18.21 7.32
C ARG A 12 6.12 -17.16 8.32
N TYR A 13 7.36 -16.73 8.13
CA TYR A 13 8.03 -15.74 8.96
C TYR A 13 8.81 -14.74 8.11
N LEU A 14 8.85 -13.51 8.59
CA LEU A 14 9.71 -12.45 8.07
C LEU A 14 11.00 -12.46 8.89
N VAL A 15 12.14 -12.55 8.22
CA VAL A 15 13.47 -12.50 8.82
C VAL A 15 14.16 -11.23 8.33
N LEU A 16 14.28 -10.25 9.22
CA LEU A 16 14.91 -8.97 8.95
C LEU A 16 16.40 -9.05 9.26
N PHE A 17 17.22 -8.62 8.32
CA PHE A 17 18.67 -8.54 8.50
C PHE A 17 19.11 -7.14 8.93
N GLU A 18 20.23 -7.09 9.66
CA GLU A 18 20.95 -5.85 9.85
C GLU A 18 21.39 -5.24 8.52
N GLU A 19 21.70 -3.94 8.53
CA GLU A 19 22.16 -3.24 7.34
C GLU A 19 23.38 -3.92 6.73
N ASP A 20 23.38 -4.10 5.41
CA ASP A 20 24.40 -4.81 4.64
C ASP A 20 24.74 -6.25 5.10
N ALA A 21 23.88 -6.87 5.92
CA ALA A 21 24.12 -8.19 6.51
C ALA A 21 23.32 -9.33 5.85
N ALA A 22 22.66 -9.10 4.72
CA ALA A 22 21.76 -10.10 4.10
C ALA A 22 22.46 -11.44 3.77
N ASP A 23 23.68 -11.40 3.25
CA ASP A 23 24.46 -12.61 2.91
C ASP A 23 24.96 -13.36 4.15
N GLU A 24 25.38 -12.62 5.18
CA GLU A 24 25.76 -13.21 6.47
C GLU A 24 24.55 -13.80 7.19
N GLY A 25 23.43 -13.09 7.17
CA GLY A 25 22.16 -13.52 7.75
C GLY A 25 21.62 -14.77 7.09
N THR A 26 21.66 -14.86 5.76
CA THR A 26 21.23 -16.06 5.04
C THR A 26 22.12 -17.26 5.38
N ARG A 27 23.44 -17.07 5.50
CA ARG A 27 24.35 -18.12 5.98
C ARG A 27 24.05 -18.53 7.43
N ALA A 28 23.76 -17.57 8.30
CA ALA A 28 23.36 -17.85 9.68
C ALA A 28 22.06 -18.67 9.72
N MET A 29 21.07 -18.35 8.88
CA MET A 29 19.82 -19.11 8.78
C MET A 29 20.05 -20.56 8.37
N THR A 30 20.92 -20.79 7.38
CA THR A 30 21.28 -22.14 6.96
C THR A 30 22.04 -22.89 8.04
N ASN A 31 23.00 -22.24 8.71
CA ASN A 31 23.86 -22.90 9.71
C ASN A 31 23.12 -23.21 11.01
N VAL A 32 22.22 -22.32 11.46
CA VAL A 32 21.53 -22.43 12.75
C VAL A 32 20.27 -23.29 12.63
N ALA A 33 19.51 -23.11 11.54
CA ALA A 33 18.16 -23.68 11.42
C ALA A 33 17.95 -24.53 10.17
N GLY A 34 18.97 -24.68 9.32
CA GLY A 34 18.85 -25.43 8.07
C GLY A 34 17.96 -24.74 7.02
N ILE A 35 17.59 -23.48 7.22
CA ILE A 35 16.71 -22.73 6.31
C ILE A 35 17.56 -22.13 5.19
N ARG A 36 17.17 -22.40 3.94
CA ARG A 36 17.82 -21.89 2.74
C ARG A 36 16.85 -21.01 1.97
N ALA A 37 17.05 -19.70 2.02
CA ALA A 37 16.32 -18.76 1.19
C ALA A 37 17.10 -18.52 -0.11
N VAL A 38 16.39 -18.35 -1.22
CA VAL A 38 16.99 -17.99 -2.51
C VAL A 38 16.91 -16.48 -2.72
N HIS A 39 17.85 -15.90 -3.45
CA HIS A 39 17.78 -14.49 -3.80
C HIS A 39 16.60 -14.25 -4.76
N SER A 40 15.88 -13.14 -4.60
CA SER A 40 14.70 -12.82 -5.43
C SER A 40 14.98 -12.77 -6.93
N GLY A 41 16.20 -12.40 -7.33
CA GLY A 41 16.64 -12.45 -8.73
C GLY A 41 16.71 -13.88 -9.33
N ASP A 42 16.75 -14.91 -8.48
CA ASP A 42 16.89 -16.31 -8.89
C ASP A 42 15.57 -17.09 -8.84
N ILE A 43 14.43 -16.45 -8.51
CA ILE A 43 13.12 -17.11 -8.37
C ILE A 43 12.75 -17.86 -9.66
N ALA A 44 12.93 -17.22 -10.83
CA ALA A 44 12.62 -17.79 -12.14
C ALA A 44 13.32 -19.14 -12.39
N ALA A 45 14.51 -19.35 -11.82
CA ALA A 45 15.25 -20.59 -11.95
C ALA A 45 14.73 -21.73 -11.05
N HIS A 46 13.89 -21.44 -10.05
CA HIS A 46 13.42 -22.40 -9.05
C HIS A 46 11.95 -22.80 -9.23
N THR A 47 11.06 -21.84 -9.46
CA THR A 47 9.60 -22.07 -9.44
C THR A 47 8.84 -21.37 -10.58
N GLY A 48 9.55 -20.80 -11.55
CA GLY A 48 8.95 -19.83 -12.48
C GLY A 48 8.74 -18.49 -11.78
N ASP A 49 7.61 -17.81 -12.02
CA ASP A 49 7.39 -16.45 -11.47
C ASP A 49 6.83 -16.42 -10.04
N GLY A 50 6.41 -17.57 -9.50
CA GLY A 50 5.74 -17.70 -8.21
C GLY A 50 6.72 -17.81 -7.04
N TRP A 51 6.82 -16.75 -6.23
CA TRP A 51 7.76 -16.69 -5.10
C TRP A 51 7.32 -17.52 -3.88
N ALA A 52 6.02 -17.64 -3.63
CA ALA A 52 5.46 -18.33 -2.46
C ALA A 52 5.75 -19.85 -2.44
N GLN A 53 6.02 -20.43 -3.60
CA GLN A 53 6.32 -21.86 -3.76
C GLN A 53 7.81 -22.20 -3.62
N VAL A 54 8.67 -21.18 -3.43
CA VAL A 54 10.12 -21.41 -3.35
C VAL A 54 10.46 -22.18 -2.07
N PRO A 55 11.08 -23.37 -2.17
CA PRO A 55 11.46 -24.15 -1.00
C PRO A 55 12.42 -23.37 -0.09
N GLY A 56 12.06 -23.25 1.20
CA GLY A 56 12.88 -22.56 2.20
C GLY A 56 12.76 -21.02 2.20
N GLY A 57 12.13 -20.43 1.19
CA GLY A 57 11.78 -19.01 1.14
C GLY A 57 12.64 -18.14 0.21
N VAL A 58 12.37 -16.84 0.25
CA VAL A 58 12.94 -15.85 -0.67
C VAL A 58 13.55 -14.68 0.10
N LEU A 59 14.73 -14.24 -0.33
CA LEU A 59 15.44 -13.04 0.12
C LEU A 59 15.19 -11.88 -0.87
N TRP A 60 14.57 -10.81 -0.38
CA TRP A 60 14.54 -9.52 -1.06
C TRP A 60 15.67 -8.64 -0.52
N ALA A 61 16.85 -8.76 -1.11
CA ALA A 61 18.04 -8.06 -0.63
C ALA A 61 17.88 -6.53 -0.64
N ASP A 62 17.17 -5.98 -1.62
CA ASP A 62 16.87 -4.54 -1.69
C ASP A 62 16.10 -4.04 -0.46
N LEU A 63 15.29 -4.90 0.15
CA LEU A 63 14.55 -4.63 1.37
C LEU A 63 15.24 -5.19 2.62
N GLY A 64 16.29 -5.99 2.48
CA GLY A 64 17.01 -6.69 3.55
C GLY A 64 16.10 -7.57 4.41
N VAL A 65 15.13 -8.23 3.78
CA VAL A 65 14.18 -9.15 4.43
C VAL A 65 14.15 -10.46 3.65
N ALA A 66 14.08 -11.58 4.37
CA ALA A 66 13.67 -12.87 3.80
C ALA A 66 12.30 -13.27 4.33
N VAL A 67 11.41 -13.80 3.47
CA VAL A 67 10.21 -14.54 3.92
C VAL A 67 10.50 -16.00 3.76
N VAL A 68 10.33 -16.73 4.86
CA VAL A 68 10.64 -18.15 4.93
C VAL A 68 9.50 -18.94 5.51
N THR A 69 9.31 -20.12 4.96
CA THR A 69 8.45 -21.16 5.52
C THR A 69 9.32 -22.05 6.39
N ALA A 70 9.03 -22.10 7.69
CA ALA A 70 9.90 -22.75 8.66
C ALA A 70 9.09 -23.46 9.76
N ALA A 71 9.63 -24.58 10.23
CA ALA A 71 9.09 -25.31 11.36
C ALA A 71 9.36 -24.57 12.69
N THR A 72 8.53 -24.85 13.69
CA THR A 72 8.59 -24.19 15.01
C THR A 72 9.97 -24.34 15.66
N ASP A 73 10.61 -25.51 15.56
CA ASP A 73 11.95 -25.76 16.09
C ASP A 73 13.03 -24.96 15.36
N GLN A 74 12.95 -24.86 14.03
CA GLN A 74 13.86 -24.05 13.21
C GLN A 74 13.81 -22.57 13.60
N ILE A 75 12.61 -22.01 13.78
CA ILE A 75 12.45 -20.61 14.20
C ILE A 75 12.90 -20.39 15.64
N ASN A 76 12.64 -21.34 16.55
CA ASN A 76 13.13 -21.25 17.91
C ASN A 76 14.67 -21.28 17.96
N ALA A 77 15.32 -22.07 17.11
CA ALA A 77 16.77 -22.06 16.97
C ALA A 77 17.29 -20.69 16.49
N LEU A 78 16.66 -20.09 15.48
CA LEU A 78 17.03 -18.74 15.03
C LEU A 78 16.82 -17.68 16.12
N ARG A 79 15.69 -17.69 16.81
CA ARG A 79 15.42 -16.77 17.92
C ARG A 79 16.44 -16.92 19.06
N GLY A 80 16.87 -18.15 19.36
CA GLY A 80 17.95 -18.40 20.32
C GLY A 80 19.28 -17.76 19.91
N SER A 81 19.56 -17.64 18.60
CA SER A 81 20.78 -16.99 18.11
C SER A 81 20.77 -15.45 18.22
N LEU A 82 19.60 -14.82 18.33
CA LEU A 82 19.46 -13.36 18.47
C LEU A 82 19.97 -12.82 19.81
N VAL A 83 20.20 -13.68 20.80
CA VAL A 83 20.73 -13.30 22.12
C VAL A 83 22.17 -12.75 22.01
N THR A 84 22.91 -13.19 20.99
CA THR A 84 24.19 -12.61 20.61
C THR A 84 24.01 -11.62 19.46
N ARG A 85 24.70 -10.48 19.46
CA ARG A 85 24.71 -9.57 18.30
C ARG A 85 25.17 -10.36 17.08
N GLY A 86 24.28 -10.49 16.10
CA GLY A 86 24.49 -11.23 14.87
C GLY A 86 23.82 -10.54 13.68
N PRO A 87 23.84 -11.16 12.50
CA PRO A 87 23.37 -10.54 11.25
C PRO A 87 21.83 -10.46 11.13
N ILE A 88 21.09 -11.15 11.98
CA ILE A 88 19.62 -11.14 12.01
C ILE A 88 19.17 -10.15 13.08
N ALA A 89 18.35 -9.17 12.70
CA ALA A 89 17.86 -8.11 13.56
C ALA A 89 16.52 -8.46 14.22
N MET A 90 15.62 -9.11 13.48
CA MET A 90 14.25 -9.40 13.94
C MET A 90 13.66 -10.60 13.20
N ILE A 91 12.77 -11.34 13.88
CA ILE A 91 11.95 -12.40 13.27
C ILE A 91 10.49 -12.17 13.67
N GLU A 92 9.65 -11.86 12.69
CA GLU A 92 8.22 -11.60 12.87
C GLU A 92 7.39 -12.70 12.19
N PRO A 93 6.22 -13.06 12.72
CA PRO A 93 5.29 -13.93 11.99
C PRO A 93 4.73 -13.21 10.76
N ASP A 94 4.51 -13.95 9.67
CA ASP A 94 3.79 -13.44 8.50
C ASP A 94 2.31 -13.21 8.88
N ARG A 95 1.82 -11.99 8.74
CA ARG A 95 0.45 -11.60 9.14
C ARG A 95 -0.46 -11.49 7.94
N MET A 96 -1.75 -11.72 8.19
CA MET A 96 -2.79 -11.43 7.20
C MET A 96 -3.10 -9.94 7.15
N VAL A 97 -3.25 -9.44 5.92
CA VAL A 97 -3.71 -8.11 5.57
C VAL A 97 -4.94 -8.20 4.65
N TYR A 98 -5.70 -7.11 4.57
CA TYR A 98 -6.95 -7.08 3.82
C TYR A 98 -7.10 -5.78 3.03
N ALA A 99 -7.89 -5.80 1.96
CA ALA A 99 -8.37 -4.60 1.29
C ALA A 99 -9.28 -3.81 2.26
N ILE A 100 -9.05 -2.51 2.41
CA ILE A 100 -9.72 -1.71 3.45
C ILE A 100 -10.86 -0.87 2.82
N SER A 101 -12.08 -1.37 2.74
CA SER A 101 -13.23 -0.58 2.28
C SER A 101 -14.42 -0.73 3.21
N THR A 102 -15.31 0.27 3.19
CA THR A 102 -16.61 0.22 3.84
C THR A 102 -17.70 0.37 2.79
N GLN A 103 -18.83 -0.32 3.00
CA GLN A 103 -20.04 -0.12 2.19
C GLN A 103 -20.92 1.01 2.75
N ALA A 104 -20.38 1.91 3.56
CA ALA A 104 -21.14 3.01 4.12
C ALA A 104 -21.51 3.98 2.98
N SER A 105 -22.78 3.94 2.56
CA SER A 105 -23.37 4.94 1.68
C SER A 105 -23.74 6.16 2.51
N HIS A 106 -23.29 7.33 2.09
CA HIS A 106 -23.89 8.58 2.55
C HIS A 106 -24.98 9.02 1.58
N PRO A 107 -26.05 9.68 2.05
CA PRO A 107 -26.99 10.31 1.15
C PRO A 107 -26.20 11.33 0.32
N ALA A 108 -26.30 11.22 -1.01
CA ALA A 108 -25.64 12.12 -1.94
C ALA A 108 -25.85 13.58 -1.52
N SER A 109 -24.79 14.38 -1.41
CA SER A 109 -24.96 15.81 -1.22
C SER A 109 -25.63 16.40 -2.46
N ALA A 110 -26.46 17.41 -2.25
CA ALA A 110 -27.21 18.06 -3.31
C ALA A 110 -26.36 18.96 -4.23
N ASP A 111 -25.06 19.14 -3.95
CA ASP A 111 -24.24 20.22 -4.52
C ASP A 111 -22.99 19.78 -5.32
N ALA A 112 -22.78 18.48 -5.52
CA ALA A 112 -21.68 18.03 -6.38
C ALA A 112 -22.14 18.07 -7.86
N ASP A 113 -21.96 19.22 -8.53
CA ASP A 113 -21.87 19.25 -9.99
C ASP A 113 -20.63 18.44 -10.41
N GLU A 114 -20.82 17.13 -10.52
CA GLU A 114 -19.87 16.16 -11.07
C GLU A 114 -20.08 15.99 -12.59
N ALA A 115 -20.66 16.96 -13.30
CA ALA A 115 -20.85 16.81 -14.74
C ALA A 115 -19.52 16.74 -15.53
N GLY A 116 -18.44 17.27 -14.96
CA GLY A 116 -17.09 17.23 -15.55
C GLY A 116 -16.10 16.32 -14.82
N PHE A 117 -15.96 16.50 -13.50
CA PHE A 117 -14.98 15.80 -12.66
C PHE A 117 -15.60 15.41 -11.33
N THR A 118 -15.17 14.27 -10.78
CA THR A 118 -15.60 13.82 -9.45
C THR A 118 -15.20 14.82 -8.37
N TRP A 119 -15.94 14.84 -7.26
CA TRP A 119 -15.66 15.71 -6.13
C TRP A 119 -14.23 15.49 -5.62
N GLY A 120 -13.77 14.24 -5.56
CA GLY A 120 -12.43 13.89 -5.06
C GLY A 120 -11.32 14.49 -5.92
N LEU A 121 -11.46 14.38 -7.25
CA LEU A 121 -10.51 14.99 -8.19
C LEU A 121 -10.45 16.52 -8.05
N ARG A 122 -11.61 17.16 -7.81
CA ARG A 122 -11.70 18.61 -7.57
C ARG A 122 -11.12 19.00 -6.21
N ALA A 123 -11.39 18.22 -5.16
CA ALA A 123 -10.96 18.48 -3.79
C ALA A 123 -9.44 18.49 -3.66
N VAL A 124 -8.74 17.60 -4.38
CA VAL A 124 -7.27 17.59 -4.44
C VAL A 124 -6.69 18.53 -5.49
N ASN A 125 -7.50 19.41 -6.09
CA ASN A 125 -7.10 20.39 -7.10
C ASN A 125 -6.47 19.78 -8.38
N ALA A 126 -6.65 18.48 -8.64
CA ALA A 126 -6.02 17.82 -9.78
C ALA A 126 -6.63 18.24 -11.12
N ALA A 127 -7.91 18.64 -11.15
CA ALA A 127 -8.56 19.17 -12.35
C ALA A 127 -7.86 20.42 -12.91
N ALA A 128 -7.28 21.25 -12.04
CA ALA A 128 -6.60 22.50 -12.41
C ALA A 128 -5.09 22.33 -12.62
N SER A 129 -4.52 21.20 -12.21
CA SER A 129 -3.09 20.95 -12.35
C SER A 129 -2.70 20.76 -13.82
N ALA A 130 -1.64 21.44 -14.22
CA ALA A 130 -1.01 21.27 -15.53
C ALA A 130 -0.21 19.97 -15.62
N ALA A 131 0.23 19.43 -14.47
CA ALA A 131 0.86 18.13 -14.40
C ALA A 131 -0.15 17.01 -14.64
N THR A 132 0.34 15.92 -15.21
CA THR A 132 -0.46 14.74 -15.58
C THR A 132 0.07 13.43 -14.97
N GLY A 133 1.25 13.47 -14.35
CA GLY A 133 2.01 12.31 -13.89
C GLY A 133 2.96 11.75 -14.95
N ALA A 134 3.18 12.45 -16.06
CA ALA A 134 3.93 11.94 -17.20
C ALA A 134 5.37 11.58 -16.81
N GLY A 135 5.81 10.37 -17.18
CA GLY A 135 7.14 9.85 -16.85
C GLY A 135 7.33 9.44 -15.38
N VAL A 136 6.25 9.45 -14.58
CA VAL A 136 6.27 8.99 -13.20
C VAL A 136 5.62 7.61 -13.10
N ARG A 137 6.32 6.67 -12.46
CA ARG A 137 5.87 5.29 -12.25
C ARG A 137 5.13 5.16 -10.93
N VAL A 138 3.89 4.69 -10.99
CA VAL A 138 3.03 4.47 -9.83
C VAL A 138 2.70 2.99 -9.74
N ALA A 139 3.22 2.35 -8.69
CA ALA A 139 2.83 1.00 -8.31
C ALA A 139 1.62 1.04 -7.39
N VAL A 140 0.53 0.36 -7.77
CA VAL A 140 -0.61 0.12 -6.90
C VAL A 140 -0.57 -1.35 -6.49
N LEU A 141 -0.32 -1.61 -5.20
CA LEU A 141 -0.25 -2.96 -4.65
C LEU A 141 -1.60 -3.30 -4.00
N ASP A 142 -2.39 -4.14 -4.67
CA ASP A 142 -3.80 -4.36 -4.34
C ASP A 142 -4.32 -5.73 -4.84
N THR A 143 -5.60 -5.85 -5.18
CA THR A 143 -6.25 -7.10 -5.67
C THR A 143 -6.04 -7.36 -7.16
N GLY A 144 -5.24 -6.56 -7.86
CA GLY A 144 -4.96 -6.69 -9.29
C GLY A 144 -5.61 -5.59 -10.12
N ILE A 145 -5.70 -5.80 -11.44
CA ILE A 145 -6.37 -4.88 -12.36
C ILE A 145 -7.17 -5.62 -13.44
N ASP A 146 -8.32 -5.07 -13.83
CA ASP A 146 -8.98 -5.41 -15.09
C ASP A 146 -8.31 -4.68 -16.26
N ILE A 147 -7.27 -5.30 -16.87
CA ILE A 147 -6.52 -4.70 -17.98
C ILE A 147 -7.34 -4.49 -19.26
N VAL A 148 -8.48 -5.17 -19.42
CA VAL A 148 -9.34 -5.01 -20.60
C VAL A 148 -10.41 -3.94 -20.41
N HIS A 149 -10.40 -3.26 -19.25
CA HIS A 149 -11.33 -2.20 -18.95
C HIS A 149 -11.17 -1.01 -19.94
N PRO A 150 -12.26 -0.49 -20.55
CA PRO A 150 -12.18 0.51 -21.62
C PRO A 150 -11.44 1.80 -21.23
N ASP A 151 -11.52 2.21 -19.96
CA ASP A 151 -10.85 3.42 -19.48
C ASP A 151 -9.31 3.32 -19.44
N PHE A 152 -8.75 2.11 -19.64
CA PHE A 152 -7.32 1.86 -19.77
C PHE A 152 -6.91 1.31 -21.15
N ALA A 153 -7.82 1.28 -22.14
CA ALA A 153 -7.58 0.63 -23.43
C ALA A 153 -6.33 1.15 -24.19
N ASP A 154 -5.98 2.42 -24.00
CA ASP A 154 -4.83 3.08 -24.65
C ASP A 154 -3.61 3.19 -23.71
N ARG A 155 -3.60 2.47 -22.58
CA ARG A 155 -2.53 2.56 -21.57
C ARG A 155 -1.70 1.29 -21.54
N GLU A 156 -0.38 1.46 -21.56
CA GLU A 156 0.54 0.39 -21.21
C GLU A 156 0.53 0.18 -19.69
N ILE A 157 0.19 -1.04 -19.26
CA ILE A 157 0.12 -1.42 -17.85
C ILE A 157 1.07 -2.58 -17.62
N VAL A 158 1.98 -2.43 -16.65
CA VAL A 158 2.81 -3.53 -16.18
C VAL A 158 2.11 -4.20 -15.02
N ALA A 159 1.56 -5.39 -15.23
CA ALA A 159 0.83 -6.14 -14.21
C ALA A 159 1.61 -7.37 -13.76
N ARG A 160 1.69 -7.61 -12.44
CA ARG A 160 2.32 -8.80 -11.87
C ARG A 160 1.58 -9.25 -10.61
N SER A 161 1.43 -10.56 -10.44
CA SER A 161 0.91 -11.15 -9.21
C SER A 161 2.01 -11.69 -8.31
N PHE A 162 1.82 -11.48 -7.01
CA PHE A 162 2.58 -12.05 -5.91
C PHE A 162 1.74 -12.99 -5.06
N VAL A 163 0.46 -13.12 -5.37
CA VAL A 163 -0.46 -14.06 -4.75
C VAL A 163 -0.25 -15.42 -5.40
N ASP A 164 -0.13 -16.45 -4.56
CA ASP A 164 0.04 -17.82 -5.04
C ASP A 164 -1.14 -18.25 -5.92
N VAL A 165 -0.83 -18.95 -7.02
CA VAL A 165 -1.78 -19.51 -8.01
C VAL A 165 -2.79 -18.54 -8.65
N GLU A 166 -2.67 -17.23 -8.46
CA GLU A 166 -3.51 -16.21 -9.10
C GLU A 166 -2.67 -15.32 -10.03
N ASP A 167 -3.21 -15.01 -11.22
CA ASP A 167 -2.62 -14.01 -12.12
C ASP A 167 -2.93 -12.58 -11.64
N ALA A 168 -2.48 -11.57 -12.37
CA ALA A 168 -2.66 -10.17 -11.98
C ALA A 168 -4.08 -9.62 -12.22
N THR A 169 -5.01 -10.43 -12.72
CA THR A 169 -6.39 -10.02 -12.96
C THR A 169 -7.11 -9.74 -11.64
N ASP A 170 -7.93 -8.69 -11.65
CA ASP A 170 -8.72 -8.30 -10.50
C ASP A 170 -10.02 -9.09 -10.40
N GLY A 171 -10.03 -10.13 -9.55
CA GLY A 171 -11.26 -10.87 -9.23
C GLY A 171 -12.07 -10.29 -8.08
N HIS A 172 -11.61 -9.20 -7.45
CA HIS A 172 -12.30 -8.56 -6.32
C HIS A 172 -12.90 -7.19 -6.69
N GLY A 173 -12.17 -6.39 -7.48
CA GLY A 173 -12.54 -5.06 -7.96
C GLY A 173 -11.87 -3.90 -7.24
N HIS A 174 -11.29 -4.13 -6.07
CA HIS A 174 -10.74 -3.07 -5.22
C HIS A 174 -9.48 -2.44 -5.85
N GLY A 175 -8.61 -3.26 -6.42
CA GLY A 175 -7.40 -2.81 -7.11
C GLY A 175 -7.71 -1.99 -8.37
N THR A 176 -8.68 -2.42 -9.18
CA THR A 176 -9.15 -1.65 -10.35
C THR A 176 -9.71 -0.30 -9.93
N HIS A 177 -10.41 -0.22 -8.79
CA HIS A 177 -10.91 1.04 -8.23
C HIS A 177 -9.78 1.97 -7.78
N CYS A 178 -8.80 1.44 -7.05
CA CYS A 178 -7.66 2.22 -6.56
C CYS A 178 -6.77 2.71 -7.72
N ILE A 179 -6.51 1.85 -8.72
CA ILE A 179 -5.73 2.21 -9.92
C ILE A 179 -6.46 3.30 -10.72
N GLY A 180 -7.78 3.18 -10.87
CA GLY A 180 -8.59 4.21 -11.51
C GLY A 180 -8.50 5.57 -10.82
N THR A 181 -8.56 5.58 -9.49
CA THR A 181 -8.50 6.83 -8.71
C THR A 181 -7.12 7.49 -8.88
N ALA A 182 -6.04 6.72 -8.79
CA ALA A 182 -4.69 7.25 -8.93
C ALA A 182 -4.37 7.66 -10.38
N CYS A 183 -4.70 6.82 -11.36
CA CYS A 183 -4.13 6.87 -12.71
C CYS A 183 -5.15 6.78 -13.86
N GLY A 184 -6.45 6.72 -13.56
CA GLY A 184 -7.53 6.64 -14.54
C GLY A 184 -7.68 7.89 -15.40
N PRO A 185 -8.65 7.91 -16.33
CA PRO A 185 -8.84 9.03 -17.24
C PRO A 185 -9.51 10.23 -16.56
N ARG A 186 -9.15 11.43 -17.04
CA ARG A 186 -9.89 12.67 -16.80
C ARG A 186 -11.05 12.87 -17.80
N ARG A 187 -11.15 12.01 -18.83
CA ARG A 187 -12.18 12.04 -19.87
C ARG A 187 -12.58 10.60 -20.25
N PRO A 188 -13.21 9.84 -19.33
CA PRO A 188 -13.76 8.55 -19.70
C PRO A 188 -14.89 8.71 -20.72
N GLU A 189 -15.24 7.63 -21.40
CA GLU A 189 -16.39 7.62 -22.33
C GLU A 189 -17.72 7.78 -21.58
N LEU A 190 -17.80 7.28 -20.34
CA LEU A 190 -18.98 7.35 -19.47
C LEU A 190 -18.60 7.96 -18.12
N GLY A 191 -19.43 8.88 -17.62
CA GLY A 191 -19.27 9.50 -16.31
C GLY A 191 -18.24 10.64 -16.26
N PRO A 192 -18.02 11.21 -15.06
CA PRO A 192 -17.01 12.25 -14.84
C PRO A 192 -15.59 11.74 -14.97
N GLY A 193 -14.64 12.64 -15.23
CA GLY A 193 -13.22 12.35 -15.02
C GLY A 193 -12.89 12.15 -13.55
N TYR A 194 -12.14 11.09 -13.22
CA TYR A 194 -11.85 10.70 -11.83
C TYR A 194 -10.36 10.43 -11.55
N GLY A 195 -9.53 10.19 -12.57
CA GLY A 195 -8.12 9.87 -12.34
C GLY A 195 -7.24 11.09 -12.09
N VAL A 196 -6.50 11.06 -10.97
CA VAL A 196 -5.66 12.18 -10.50
C VAL A 196 -4.44 12.40 -11.40
N ALA A 197 -3.67 11.35 -11.69
CA ALA A 197 -2.46 11.35 -12.52
C ALA A 197 -2.67 10.54 -13.82
N PRO A 198 -3.45 11.06 -14.78
CA PRO A 198 -3.91 10.31 -15.95
C PRO A 198 -2.81 9.92 -16.95
N ALA A 199 -1.57 10.40 -16.80
CA ALA A 199 -0.44 10.05 -17.67
C ALA A 199 0.69 9.31 -16.94
N ALA A 200 0.50 8.94 -15.67
CA ALA A 200 1.46 8.12 -14.94
C ALA A 200 1.63 6.72 -15.56
N GLU A 201 2.82 6.14 -15.48
CA GLU A 201 3.06 4.76 -15.87
C GLU A 201 2.48 3.83 -14.79
N ILE A 202 1.57 2.92 -15.17
CA ILE A 202 0.81 2.10 -14.22
C ILE A 202 1.53 0.77 -13.99
N TYR A 203 1.85 0.50 -12.73
CA TYR A 203 2.38 -0.77 -12.25
C TYR A 203 1.35 -1.43 -11.31
N ALA A 204 0.64 -2.44 -11.79
CA ALA A 204 -0.40 -3.13 -11.02
C ALA A 204 0.19 -4.39 -10.35
N GLY A 205 0.47 -4.30 -9.05
CA GLY A 205 0.97 -5.42 -8.26
C GLY A 205 -0.16 -6.11 -7.50
N LYS A 206 -0.53 -7.32 -7.86
CA LYS A 206 -1.51 -8.10 -7.09
C LYS A 206 -0.84 -8.71 -5.87
N VAL A 207 -1.15 -8.20 -4.68
CA VAL A 207 -0.67 -8.68 -3.38
C VAL A 207 -1.83 -9.14 -2.47
N LEU A 208 -3.07 -8.93 -2.91
CA LEU A 208 -4.28 -9.44 -2.30
C LEU A 208 -4.99 -10.37 -3.28
N ASN A 209 -5.48 -11.50 -2.76
CA ASN A 209 -6.20 -12.50 -3.53
C ASN A 209 -7.62 -12.02 -3.92
N ASN A 210 -8.34 -12.85 -4.66
CA ASN A 210 -9.71 -12.52 -5.10
C ASN A 210 -10.74 -12.40 -3.96
N ALA A 211 -10.39 -12.76 -2.71
CA ALA A 211 -11.18 -12.50 -1.51
C ALA A 211 -10.74 -11.23 -0.77
N GLY A 212 -9.83 -10.43 -1.34
CA GLY A 212 -9.34 -9.20 -0.76
C GLY A 212 -8.36 -9.41 0.40
N ALA A 213 -7.72 -10.58 0.50
CA ALA A 213 -6.80 -10.93 1.57
C ALA A 213 -5.41 -11.27 1.03
N GLY A 214 -4.37 -10.92 1.77
CA GLY A 214 -2.98 -11.26 1.44
C GLY A 214 -2.12 -11.35 2.69
N THR A 215 -0.82 -11.49 2.52
CA THR A 215 0.13 -11.52 3.65
C THR A 215 1.16 -10.41 3.61
N ASP A 216 1.80 -10.16 4.75
CA ASP A 216 2.96 -9.28 4.84
C ASP A 216 4.06 -9.67 3.83
N GLY A 217 4.27 -10.97 3.61
CA GLY A 217 5.18 -11.48 2.59
C GLY A 217 4.77 -11.09 1.16
N ASP A 218 3.49 -11.17 0.81
CA ASP A 218 2.98 -10.76 -0.51
C ASP A 218 3.21 -9.26 -0.74
N ILE A 219 2.95 -8.44 0.29
CA ILE A 219 3.20 -7.00 0.25
C ILE A 219 4.70 -6.70 0.08
N LEU A 220 5.57 -7.34 0.86
CA LEU A 220 7.02 -7.13 0.77
C LEU A 220 7.57 -7.52 -0.62
N ALA A 221 7.04 -8.60 -1.21
CA ALA A 221 7.37 -8.99 -2.57
C ALA A 221 6.95 -7.91 -3.59
N GLY A 222 5.74 -7.36 -3.44
CA GLY A 222 5.23 -6.26 -4.26
C GLY A 222 6.05 -4.97 -4.11
N ILE A 223 6.43 -4.59 -2.88
CA ILE A 223 7.30 -3.42 -2.62
C ILE A 223 8.67 -3.62 -3.28
N ALA A 224 9.28 -4.81 -3.12
CA ALA A 224 10.57 -5.11 -3.72
C ALA A 224 10.51 -5.01 -5.25
N TRP A 225 9.44 -5.53 -5.86
CA TRP A 225 9.22 -5.41 -7.30
C TRP A 225 9.04 -3.96 -7.76
N ALA A 226 8.29 -3.14 -7.02
CA ALA A 226 8.12 -1.73 -7.32
C ALA A 226 9.46 -0.97 -7.27
N VAL A 227 10.26 -1.23 -6.24
CA VAL A 227 11.63 -0.69 -6.11
C VAL A 227 12.53 -1.11 -7.27
N GLN A 228 12.52 -2.39 -7.66
CA GLN A 228 13.30 -2.91 -8.79
C GLN A 228 12.88 -2.30 -10.13
N ASN A 229 11.60 -1.92 -10.26
CA ASN A 229 11.09 -1.21 -11.44
C ASN A 229 11.24 0.31 -11.34
N ASN A 230 11.94 0.82 -10.33
CA ASN A 230 12.13 2.25 -10.08
C ASN A 230 10.78 3.00 -10.01
N CYS A 231 9.78 2.41 -9.37
CA CYS A 231 8.52 3.09 -9.11
C CYS A 231 8.76 4.24 -8.13
N THR A 232 8.39 5.46 -8.51
CA THR A 232 8.51 6.64 -7.65
C THR A 232 7.53 6.57 -6.50
N VAL A 233 6.34 6.01 -6.74
CA VAL A 233 5.25 5.93 -5.76
C VAL A 233 4.76 4.49 -5.68
N VAL A 234 4.55 4.01 -4.45
CA VAL A 234 3.82 2.78 -4.12
C VAL A 234 2.58 3.17 -3.32
N SER A 235 1.40 2.81 -3.82
CA SER A 235 0.10 2.98 -3.17
C SER A 235 -0.39 1.65 -2.64
N MET A 236 -0.71 1.59 -1.34
CA MET A 236 -1.19 0.39 -0.65
C MET A 236 -2.49 0.68 0.07
N SER A 237 -3.60 0.39 -0.61
CA SER A 237 -4.95 0.55 -0.07
C SER A 237 -5.39 -0.68 0.72
N LEU A 238 -4.56 -1.06 1.69
CA LEU A 238 -4.66 -2.31 2.41
C LEU A 238 -4.05 -2.20 3.80
N GLY A 239 -4.33 -3.19 4.64
CA GLY A 239 -3.69 -3.26 5.94
C GLY A 239 -4.34 -4.22 6.92
N ALA A 240 -3.96 -4.07 8.18
CA ALA A 240 -4.46 -4.87 9.28
C ALA A 240 -4.65 -4.01 10.54
N PRO A 241 -5.66 -4.33 11.37
CA PRO A 241 -5.94 -3.59 12.60
C PRO A 241 -4.77 -3.67 13.59
N VAL A 242 -4.53 -2.56 14.27
CA VAL A 242 -3.52 -2.38 15.31
C VAL A 242 -4.24 -2.07 16.64
N GLN A 243 -3.70 -2.54 17.75
CA GLN A 243 -4.24 -2.19 19.07
C GLN A 243 -3.63 -0.87 19.57
N PRO A 244 -4.36 -0.06 20.36
CA PRO A 244 -3.77 1.11 21.01
C PRO A 244 -2.52 0.74 21.83
N GLY A 245 -1.42 1.45 21.60
CA GLY A 245 -0.11 1.23 22.21
C GLY A 245 0.73 0.13 21.55
N GLN A 246 0.25 -0.50 20.47
CA GLN A 246 1.02 -1.51 19.74
C GLN A 246 2.00 -0.83 18.76
N PRO A 247 3.32 -1.06 18.88
CA PRO A 247 4.31 -0.45 18.01
C PRO A 247 4.24 -0.99 16.57
N PRO A 248 4.75 -0.24 15.57
CA PRO A 248 4.83 -0.69 14.19
C PRO A 248 5.79 -1.88 14.02
N SER A 249 5.63 -2.61 12.91
CA SER A 249 6.55 -3.68 12.52
C SER A 249 7.94 -3.09 12.24
N VAL A 250 8.96 -3.63 12.90
CA VAL A 250 10.35 -3.19 12.67
C VAL A 250 10.81 -3.60 11.27
N THR A 251 10.32 -4.75 10.79
CA THR A 251 10.58 -5.25 9.45
C THR A 251 10.07 -4.27 8.39
N PHE A 252 8.80 -3.86 8.47
CA PHE A 252 8.22 -2.94 7.50
C PHE A 252 8.82 -1.54 7.58
N GLU A 253 9.11 -1.03 8.78
CA GLU A 253 9.79 0.27 8.91
C GLU A 253 11.17 0.28 8.25
N ARG A 254 12.00 -0.78 8.46
CA ARG A 254 13.30 -0.87 7.79
C ARG A 254 13.18 -1.11 6.29
N ALA A 255 12.21 -1.91 5.84
CA ALA A 255 11.94 -2.10 4.42
C ALA A 255 11.50 -0.80 3.75
N ALA A 256 10.60 -0.03 4.37
CA ALA A 256 10.14 1.26 3.87
C ALA A 256 11.28 2.28 3.79
N ARG A 257 12.16 2.33 4.80
CA ARG A 257 13.36 3.17 4.77
C ARG A 257 14.30 2.83 3.63
N ARG A 258 14.51 1.54 3.37
CA ARG A 258 15.32 1.06 2.24
C ARG A 258 14.67 1.42 0.89
N ALA A 259 13.35 1.26 0.76
CA ALA A 259 12.61 1.70 -0.43
C ALA A 259 12.72 3.22 -0.64
N MET A 260 12.59 4.01 0.42
CA MET A 260 12.71 5.46 0.38
C MET A 260 14.09 5.92 -0.07
N ASN A 261 15.15 5.28 0.44
CA ASN A 261 16.54 5.52 0.01
C ASN A 261 16.80 5.13 -1.45
N LYS A 262 15.98 4.24 -2.02
CA LYS A 262 16.04 3.81 -3.43
C LYS A 262 15.12 4.63 -4.35
N GLY A 263 14.49 5.70 -3.85
CA GLY A 263 13.67 6.58 -4.67
C GLY A 263 12.17 6.28 -4.68
N THR A 264 11.70 5.37 -3.81
CA THR A 264 10.29 4.94 -3.77
C THR A 264 9.58 5.45 -2.52
N LEU A 265 8.59 6.31 -2.70
CA LEU A 265 7.67 6.75 -1.65
C LEU A 265 6.56 5.72 -1.47
N ILE A 266 6.37 5.24 -0.24
CA ILE A 266 5.27 4.34 0.09
C ILE A 266 4.16 5.13 0.78
N ILE A 267 2.93 4.98 0.28
CA ILE A 267 1.72 5.63 0.76
C ILE A 267 0.69 4.53 1.06
N ALA A 268 0.10 4.54 2.25
CA ALA A 268 -0.80 3.49 2.70
C ALA A 268 -2.04 4.02 3.42
N ALA A 269 -3.12 3.26 3.34
CA ALA A 269 -4.39 3.58 3.98
C ALA A 269 -4.28 3.55 5.51
N ALA A 270 -4.78 4.59 6.18
CA ALA A 270 -4.69 4.69 7.63
C ALA A 270 -5.51 3.62 8.37
N GLY A 271 -6.58 3.08 7.77
CA GLY A 271 -7.47 2.10 8.41
C GLY A 271 -8.93 2.58 8.49
N ASN A 272 -9.84 1.62 8.64
CA ASN A 272 -11.29 1.85 8.71
C ASN A 272 -11.90 1.33 10.03
N GLU A 273 -11.09 1.19 11.07
CA GLU A 273 -11.48 0.53 12.32
C GLU A 273 -12.11 1.50 13.35
N SER A 274 -12.18 2.79 13.05
CA SER A 274 -12.86 3.74 13.92
C SER A 274 -14.38 3.62 13.81
N ALA A 275 -15.07 4.11 14.85
CA ALA A 275 -16.49 4.42 14.84
C ALA A 275 -16.63 5.78 15.53
N ARG A 276 -16.27 6.86 14.82
CA ARG A 276 -16.10 8.20 15.39
C ARG A 276 -17.40 8.80 15.92
N ALA A 277 -18.52 8.50 15.28
CA ALA A 277 -19.86 8.88 15.72
C ALA A 277 -20.20 8.28 17.10
N ASP A 278 -19.63 7.12 17.43
CA ASP A 278 -19.73 6.46 18.73
C ASP A 278 -18.59 6.86 19.70
N GLY A 279 -17.73 7.80 19.30
CA GLY A 279 -16.59 8.27 20.09
C GLY A 279 -15.40 7.30 20.13
N VAL A 280 -15.33 6.33 19.21
CA VAL A 280 -14.25 5.35 19.14
C VAL A 280 -13.29 5.70 18.00
N ILE A 281 -12.03 5.95 18.36
CA ILE A 281 -10.94 6.18 17.40
C ILE A 281 -9.99 4.99 17.46
N ALA A 282 -9.83 4.28 16.36
CA ALA A 282 -8.82 3.25 16.20
C ALA A 282 -7.48 3.85 15.76
N PRO A 283 -6.34 3.25 16.15
CA PRO A 283 -5.05 3.69 15.69
C PRO A 283 -4.89 3.45 14.19
N VAL A 284 -3.94 4.18 13.58
CA VAL A 284 -3.46 3.86 12.24
C VAL A 284 -3.05 2.38 12.16
N GLY A 285 -3.53 1.69 11.13
CA GLY A 285 -3.30 0.26 10.91
C GLY A 285 -1.90 -0.05 10.37
N HIS A 286 -1.54 -1.32 10.37
CA HIS A 286 -0.33 -1.81 9.69
C HIS A 286 -0.58 -1.91 8.17
N PRO A 287 0.35 -1.56 7.28
CA PRO A 287 1.70 -1.02 7.54
C PRO A 287 1.76 0.51 7.65
N ALA A 288 0.64 1.22 7.44
CA ALA A 288 0.60 2.68 7.47
C ALA A 288 1.12 3.29 8.78
N ASN A 289 1.08 2.56 9.89
CA ASN A 289 1.61 3.01 11.17
C ASN A 289 3.14 3.05 11.26
N CYS A 290 3.86 2.60 10.22
CA CYS A 290 5.31 2.74 10.15
C CYS A 290 5.70 4.21 9.86
N PRO A 291 6.61 4.83 10.64
CA PRO A 291 6.98 6.24 10.46
C PRO A 291 7.52 6.63 9.08
N THR A 292 8.04 5.68 8.31
CA THR A 292 8.55 5.91 6.95
C THR A 292 7.52 5.58 5.85
N ILE A 293 6.27 5.29 6.21
CA ILE A 293 5.15 5.08 5.29
C ILE A 293 4.12 6.18 5.49
N MET A 294 3.71 6.84 4.41
CA MET A 294 2.77 7.96 4.50
C MET A 294 1.36 7.42 4.73
N ALA A 295 0.81 7.66 5.92
CA ALA A 295 -0.54 7.25 6.29
C ALA A 295 -1.58 8.26 5.81
N VAL A 296 -2.59 7.75 5.10
CA VAL A 296 -3.66 8.58 4.51
C VAL A 296 -5.00 8.31 5.18
N GLY A 297 -5.53 9.31 5.87
CA GLY A 297 -6.90 9.30 6.40
C GLY A 297 -7.94 9.72 5.35
N ALA A 298 -9.22 9.48 5.64
CA ALA A 298 -10.32 9.76 4.71
C ALA A 298 -11.16 10.95 5.18
N ILE A 299 -11.49 11.83 4.24
CA ILE A 299 -12.52 12.87 4.42
C ILE A 299 -13.67 12.67 3.43
N ASP A 300 -14.79 13.31 3.71
CA ASP A 300 -15.92 13.45 2.81
C ASP A 300 -15.89 14.77 2.01
N GLN A 301 -16.94 14.98 1.21
CA GLN A 301 -17.14 16.17 0.38
C GLN A 301 -17.31 17.47 1.18
N ASP A 302 -17.75 17.38 2.43
CA ASP A 302 -17.90 18.52 3.35
C ASP A 302 -16.58 18.80 4.11
N ARG A 303 -15.54 17.99 3.84
CA ARG A 303 -14.21 18.02 4.46
C ARG A 303 -14.20 17.61 5.92
N GLU A 304 -15.21 16.85 6.33
CA GLU A 304 -15.24 16.19 7.63
C GLU A 304 -14.53 14.84 7.55
N VAL A 305 -13.96 14.38 8.67
CA VAL A 305 -13.28 13.08 8.73
C VAL A 305 -14.32 11.98 8.65
N GLY A 306 -14.12 11.02 7.74
CA GLY A 306 -15.02 9.89 7.59
C GLY A 306 -15.13 9.08 8.88
N ASP A 307 -16.34 8.65 9.22
CA ASP A 307 -16.65 7.98 10.50
C ASP A 307 -15.75 6.78 10.82
N PHE A 308 -15.41 6.02 9.78
CA PHE A 308 -14.56 4.85 9.84
C PHE A 308 -13.06 5.17 9.95
N SER A 309 -12.63 6.39 9.58
CA SER A 309 -11.21 6.69 9.37
C SER A 309 -10.42 6.54 10.67
N SER A 310 -9.42 5.67 10.67
CA SER A 310 -8.46 5.55 11.77
C SER A 310 -7.71 6.87 12.01
N GLY A 311 -7.18 7.06 13.21
CA GLY A 311 -6.57 8.31 13.66
C GLY A 311 -5.21 8.10 14.34
N THR A 312 -4.53 9.22 14.57
CA THR A 312 -3.25 9.25 15.30
C THR A 312 -3.49 8.91 16.76
N LEU A 313 -2.81 7.88 17.26
CA LEU A 313 -2.78 7.53 18.67
C LEU A 313 -1.33 7.37 19.16
N PRO A 314 -1.03 7.69 20.43
CA PRO A 314 0.30 7.50 20.99
C PRO A 314 0.84 6.09 20.74
N ASP A 315 2.12 6.01 20.39
CA ASP A 315 2.88 4.77 20.19
C ASP A 315 2.32 3.80 19.12
N SER A 316 1.35 4.24 18.29
CA SER A 316 0.59 3.36 17.38
C SER A 316 0.53 3.85 15.93
N GLY A 317 1.24 4.91 15.58
CA GLY A 317 1.24 5.54 14.25
C GLY A 317 0.51 6.88 14.21
N ALA A 318 0.70 7.63 13.12
CA ALA A 318 0.13 8.95 12.91
C ALA A 318 -0.47 9.06 11.51
N VAL A 319 -1.53 9.86 11.37
CA VAL A 319 -2.04 10.28 10.06
C VAL A 319 -1.15 11.41 9.56
N ASP A 320 -0.58 11.25 8.37
CA ASP A 320 0.31 12.27 7.79
C ASP A 320 -0.46 13.29 6.97
N VAL A 321 -1.43 12.82 6.19
CA VAL A 321 -2.30 13.62 5.32
C VAL A 321 -3.66 12.94 5.19
N VAL A 322 -4.63 13.67 4.62
CA VAL A 322 -5.92 13.09 4.23
C VAL A 322 -6.20 13.26 2.75
N GLY A 323 -7.04 12.36 2.23
CA GLY A 323 -7.55 12.41 0.88
C GLY A 323 -9.06 12.17 0.82
N PRO A 324 -9.70 12.43 -0.33
CA PRO A 324 -11.09 12.08 -0.58
C PRO A 324 -11.32 10.58 -0.41
N GLY A 325 -12.16 10.18 0.55
CA GLY A 325 -12.35 8.77 0.89
C GLY A 325 -13.79 8.34 1.11
N VAL A 326 -14.78 9.22 0.95
CA VAL A 326 -16.21 8.89 1.06
C VAL A 326 -16.89 9.08 -0.27
N ASP A 327 -17.69 8.10 -0.71
CA ASP A 327 -18.40 8.13 -1.99
C ASP A 327 -17.48 8.45 -3.18
N VAL A 328 -16.37 7.74 -3.29
CA VAL A 328 -15.39 7.92 -4.38
C VAL A 328 -15.76 7.05 -5.57
N HIS A 329 -16.07 7.70 -6.68
CA HIS A 329 -16.32 7.07 -7.99
C HIS A 329 -15.02 6.75 -8.72
N SER A 330 -14.87 5.52 -9.22
CA SER A 330 -13.72 5.07 -10.01
C SER A 330 -14.06 3.85 -10.88
N SER A 331 -13.10 3.39 -11.68
CA SER A 331 -13.20 2.15 -12.46
C SER A 331 -13.48 0.92 -11.60
N TRP A 332 -14.17 -0.04 -12.17
CA TRP A 332 -14.50 -1.32 -11.57
C TRP A 332 -14.47 -2.40 -12.64
N PRO A 333 -14.16 -3.67 -12.32
CA PRO A 333 -14.10 -4.71 -13.34
C PRO A 333 -15.39 -4.81 -14.17
N MET A 334 -15.20 -5.16 -15.44
CA MET A 334 -16.30 -5.41 -16.35
C MET A 334 -17.17 -6.59 -15.87
N PRO A 335 -18.51 -6.54 -16.08
CA PRO A 335 -19.24 -5.57 -16.91
C PRO A 335 -19.73 -4.32 -16.17
N GLN A 336 -19.50 -4.18 -14.86
CA GLN A 336 -20.05 -3.07 -14.07
C GLN A 336 -19.36 -1.74 -14.39
N ARG A 337 -18.09 -1.76 -14.82
CA ARG A 337 -17.31 -0.63 -15.35
C ARG A 337 -16.95 0.46 -14.35
N HIS A 338 -17.88 0.93 -13.55
CA HIS A 338 -17.60 1.92 -12.51
C HIS A 338 -18.32 1.58 -11.21
N HIS A 339 -17.71 1.93 -10.08
CA HIS A 339 -18.29 1.74 -8.76
C HIS A 339 -17.91 2.90 -7.84
N THR A 340 -18.81 3.23 -6.92
CA THR A 340 -18.55 4.18 -5.83
C THR A 340 -18.26 3.43 -4.54
N LEU A 341 -17.14 3.72 -3.89
CA LEU A 341 -16.72 3.10 -2.62
C LEU A 341 -16.33 4.16 -1.59
N SER A 342 -16.38 3.76 -0.32
CA SER A 342 -15.89 4.55 0.81
C SER A 342 -14.78 3.79 1.54
N GLY A 343 -13.77 4.50 2.03
CA GLY A 343 -12.64 3.94 2.76
C GLY A 343 -11.39 4.83 2.69
N THR A 344 -10.49 4.66 3.66
CA THR A 344 -9.11 5.20 3.56
C THR A 344 -8.37 4.63 2.35
N SER A 345 -8.78 3.46 1.85
CA SER A 345 -8.36 2.91 0.56
C SER A 345 -8.69 3.75 -0.66
N MET A 346 -9.70 4.61 -0.61
CA MET A 346 -10.05 5.51 -1.70
C MET A 346 -9.32 6.85 -1.55
N ALA A 347 -8.98 7.25 -0.32
CA ALA A 347 -8.16 8.42 -0.03
C ALA A 347 -6.69 8.22 -0.44
N THR A 348 -6.14 7.03 -0.18
CA THR A 348 -4.75 6.65 -0.49
C THR A 348 -4.38 6.85 -1.96
N PRO A 349 -5.14 6.36 -2.96
CA PRO A 349 -4.80 6.56 -4.37
C PRO A 349 -4.96 8.01 -4.83
N HIS A 350 -5.78 8.83 -4.17
CA HIS A 350 -5.76 10.28 -4.41
C HIS A 350 -4.41 10.88 -4.01
N ALA A 351 -3.89 10.55 -2.82
CA ALA A 351 -2.57 10.99 -2.37
C ALA A 351 -1.45 10.45 -3.27
N ALA A 352 -1.54 9.19 -3.72
CA ALA A 352 -0.58 8.61 -4.65
C ALA A 352 -0.59 9.30 -6.02
N GLY A 353 -1.76 9.64 -6.55
CA GLY A 353 -1.88 10.43 -7.76
C GLY A 353 -1.27 11.83 -7.59
N VAL A 354 -1.56 12.52 -6.48
CA VAL A 354 -0.96 13.83 -6.18
C VAL A 354 0.56 13.74 -6.03
N ALA A 355 1.08 12.67 -5.42
CA ALA A 355 2.51 12.39 -5.36
C ALA A 355 3.12 12.24 -6.77
N ALA A 356 2.43 11.55 -7.69
CA ALA A 356 2.88 11.43 -9.06
C ALA A 356 2.90 12.78 -9.79
N LEU A 357 1.85 13.59 -9.65
CA LEU A 357 1.81 14.95 -10.21
C LEU A 357 2.95 15.83 -9.65
N THR A 358 3.20 15.72 -8.34
CA THR A 358 4.24 16.48 -7.65
C THR A 358 5.64 16.06 -8.09
N ALA A 359 5.87 14.76 -8.29
CA ALA A 359 7.15 14.23 -8.77
C ALA A 359 7.46 14.64 -10.23
N GLU A 360 6.44 14.83 -11.08
CA GLU A 360 6.62 15.38 -12.43
C GLU A 360 7.18 16.81 -12.37
N VAL A 361 6.60 17.66 -11.51
CA VAL A 361 6.97 19.09 -11.39
C VAL A 361 8.26 19.30 -10.60
N HIS A 362 8.52 18.44 -9.62
CA HIS A 362 9.60 18.59 -8.66
C HIS A 362 10.48 17.35 -8.62
N GLN A 363 11.58 17.40 -9.38
CA GLN A 363 12.65 16.42 -9.26
C GLN A 363 13.41 16.64 -7.95
N GLY A 364 13.55 15.58 -7.15
CA GLY A 364 14.21 15.62 -5.85
C GLY A 364 14.27 14.24 -5.21
N THR A 365 14.75 14.19 -3.99
CA THR A 365 14.74 12.99 -3.15
C THR A 365 13.32 12.62 -2.75
N THR A 366 13.10 11.36 -2.40
CA THR A 366 11.81 10.87 -1.88
C THR A 366 11.37 11.62 -0.61
N TRP A 367 12.32 12.03 0.24
CA TRP A 367 12.03 12.84 1.43
C TRP A 367 11.54 14.25 1.07
N GLU A 368 12.07 14.84 0.01
CA GLU A 368 11.57 16.13 -0.49
C GLU A 368 10.18 15.98 -1.10
N LEU A 369 9.88 14.87 -1.77
CA LEU A 369 8.53 14.56 -2.25
C LEU A 369 7.55 14.45 -1.07
N TRP A 370 7.88 13.67 -0.04
CA TRP A 370 7.09 13.60 1.19
C TRP A 370 6.86 14.98 1.79
N ALA A 371 7.94 15.74 1.99
CA ALA A 371 7.88 17.05 2.62
C ALA A 371 6.99 18.02 1.82
N ARG A 372 7.05 17.98 0.48
CA ARG A 372 6.17 18.79 -0.38
C ARG A 372 4.71 18.41 -0.20
N LEU A 373 4.38 17.12 -0.23
CA LEU A 373 3.00 16.65 -0.02
C LEU A 373 2.43 17.13 1.31
N SER A 374 3.21 17.05 2.39
CA SER A 374 2.76 17.53 3.70
C SER A 374 2.67 19.06 3.77
N GLN A 375 3.63 19.79 3.18
CA GLN A 375 3.68 21.25 3.28
C GLN A 375 2.70 21.97 2.34
N SER A 376 2.34 21.36 1.21
CA SER A 376 1.35 21.91 0.28
C SER A 376 -0.08 21.49 0.60
N ALA A 377 -0.27 20.57 1.57
CA ALA A 377 -1.59 20.14 1.98
C ALA A 377 -2.46 21.33 2.43
N ALA A 378 -3.71 21.33 1.99
CA ALA A 378 -4.69 22.31 2.41
C ALA A 378 -5.09 22.03 3.86
N ARG A 379 -4.76 22.97 4.75
CA ARG A 379 -5.09 22.89 6.18
C ARG A 379 -6.60 22.83 6.38
N LEU A 380 -7.06 21.86 7.15
CA LEU A 380 -8.46 21.73 7.56
C LEU A 380 -8.65 22.25 9.00
N PRO A 381 -9.82 22.79 9.36
CA PRO A 381 -10.13 23.24 10.72
C PRO A 381 -10.44 22.06 11.66
N LEU A 382 -9.67 20.97 11.55
CA LEU A 382 -9.84 19.72 12.28
C LEU A 382 -8.57 19.37 13.08
N PRO A 383 -8.67 18.53 14.12
CA PRO A 383 -7.50 18.11 14.90
C PRO A 383 -6.44 17.45 14.01
N SER A 384 -5.16 17.80 14.18
CA SER A 384 -4.06 17.18 13.43
C SER A 384 -3.93 15.67 13.72
N THR A 385 -4.48 15.19 14.83
CA THR A 385 -4.59 13.75 15.12
C THR A 385 -5.48 13.03 14.12
N ASP A 386 -6.42 13.73 13.49
CA ASP A 386 -7.37 13.18 12.54
C ASP A 386 -6.97 13.44 11.09
N VAL A 387 -6.33 14.58 10.82
CA VAL A 387 -6.05 15.02 9.44
C VAL A 387 -4.58 15.20 9.09
N GLY A 388 -3.67 14.97 10.03
CA GLY A 388 -2.25 15.21 9.83
C GLY A 388 -1.96 16.65 9.41
N ALA A 389 -1.24 16.81 8.30
CA ALA A 389 -0.95 18.10 7.68
C ALA A 389 -2.16 18.73 6.95
N GLY A 390 -3.18 17.92 6.62
CA GLY A 390 -4.39 18.35 5.91
C GLY A 390 -4.64 17.58 4.62
N LEU A 391 -5.52 18.12 3.78
CA LEU A 391 -5.92 17.52 2.51
C LEU A 391 -4.83 17.68 1.46
N VAL A 392 -4.35 16.58 0.87
CA VAL A 392 -3.36 16.61 -0.22
C VAL A 392 -3.83 17.50 -1.38
N GLN A 393 -2.90 18.26 -1.98
CA GLN A 393 -3.20 19.18 -3.10
C GLN A 393 -2.22 18.95 -4.25
N ALA A 394 -2.75 18.80 -5.46
CA ALA A 394 -1.99 18.77 -6.70
C ALA A 394 -1.25 20.10 -6.94
N PRO A 395 -0.05 20.06 -7.56
CA PRO A 395 0.79 21.22 -7.82
C PRO A 395 0.25 22.15 -8.92
#